data_AF-A0A317AGK3-F1
#
_entry.id   AF-A0A317AGK3-F1
#
_cell.length_a   1.000
_cell.length_b   1.000
_cell.length_c   1.000
_cell.angle_alpha   90.00
_cell.angle_beta   90.00
_cell.angle_gamma   90.00
#
_symmetry.space_group_name_H-M   'P 1'
#
loop_
_entity.id
_entity.type
_entity.pdbx_description
1 polymer ?
#
loop_
_entity_poly.entity_id
_entity_poly.type
_entity_poly.pdbx_seq_one_letter_code
_entity_poly.pdbx_strand_id
1 'polypeptide(L)'
;MDRAIKKMAAIKVFMHDNEKHLNEIRLTSDDWDILQKAHTFLQPFASATLYAEGDKSSISQSLLIMDSLLVHYEQQKIHYSKDENEDLRMVRSIEMGWFVLEKYYNMTDQVPVYASAILLNPASRAAYLKKNWPAEWYEPAINAAQNFWVNEFKDALPLASPTASQQMAPPLKQRGAVLDQILQQMSVAAADQSNSDDLKIFAESPVIQIDCSPLEWWCRSEQRQRYPRLSNMAISILSIAAESSEPERTFSGARRTCSWDRSRLTCANIEKIECIGSWLREGHIKPCSLNGMGLPMEPEQDDEAEMIGDEVEEILEWT
;
A
#
# COMPACT_ATOMS: atom_id res chain seq x y z
N MET A 1 26.46 4.17 6.11
CA MET A 1 27.45 3.32 6.81
C MET A 1 27.96 2.19 5.91
N ASP A 2 27.11 1.57 5.10
CA ASP A 2 27.43 0.44 4.21
C ASP A 2 28.65 0.69 3.32
N ARG A 3 28.72 1.88 2.72
CA ARG A 3 29.88 2.26 1.88
C ARG A 3 31.18 2.32 2.69
N ALA A 4 31.13 2.77 3.95
CA ALA A 4 32.30 2.83 4.82
C ALA A 4 32.76 1.42 5.22
N ILE A 5 31.83 0.53 5.56
CA ILE A 5 32.12 -0.88 5.88
C ILE A 5 32.66 -1.62 4.65
N LYS A 6 32.02 -1.48 3.49
CA LYS A 6 32.49 -2.10 2.22
C LYS A 6 33.89 -1.63 1.82
N LYS A 7 34.25 -0.39 2.14
CA LYS A 7 35.56 0.20 1.83
C LYS A 7 36.51 0.21 3.03
N MET A 8 36.22 -0.50 4.12
CA MET A 8 36.99 -0.42 5.37
C MET A 8 38.50 -0.64 5.14
N ALA A 9 38.87 -1.66 4.35
CA ALA A 9 40.27 -1.93 4.03
C ALA A 9 40.95 -0.76 3.28
N ALA A 10 40.28 -0.22 2.25
CA ALA A 10 40.78 0.91 1.49
C ALA A 10 40.87 2.19 2.34
N ILE A 11 39.91 2.42 3.22
CA ILE A 11 39.91 3.55 4.14
C ILE A 11 41.07 3.42 5.14
N LYS A 12 41.29 2.23 5.72
CA LYS A 12 42.42 1.98 6.63
C LYS A 12 43.78 2.26 5.97
N VAL A 13 43.97 1.83 4.71
CA VAL A 13 45.18 2.11 3.93
C VAL A 13 45.32 3.62 3.69
N PHE A 14 44.26 4.28 3.22
CA PHE A 14 44.28 5.73 3.00
C PHE A 14 44.64 6.51 4.26
N MET A 15 44.13 6.10 5.43
CA MET A 15 44.40 6.75 6.71
C MET A 15 45.85 6.55 7.16
N HIS A 16 46.43 5.38 6.88
CA HIS A 16 47.84 5.12 7.14
C HIS A 16 48.74 5.99 6.24
N ASP A 17 48.43 6.07 4.95
CA ASP A 17 49.23 6.83 3.99
C ASP A 17 49.18 8.35 4.21
N ASN A 18 48.09 8.84 4.83
CA ASN A 18 47.86 10.27 5.10
C ASN A 18 47.95 10.62 6.60
N GLU A 19 48.67 9.83 7.39
CA GLU A 19 48.75 9.98 8.85
C GLU A 19 49.15 11.41 9.28
N LYS A 20 50.14 12.01 8.61
CA LYS A 20 50.63 13.36 8.90
C LYS A 20 49.58 14.46 8.69
N HIS A 21 48.60 14.23 7.81
CA HIS A 21 47.56 15.21 7.49
C HIS A 21 46.28 15.01 8.30
N LEU A 22 45.98 13.75 8.69
CA LEU A 22 44.74 13.41 9.38
C LEU A 22 44.83 13.57 10.90
N ASN A 23 46.01 13.35 11.51
CA ASN A 23 46.25 13.48 12.94
C ASN A 23 45.09 12.88 13.79
N GLU A 24 44.36 13.71 14.54
CA GLU A 24 43.25 13.31 15.43
C GLU A 24 41.94 12.93 14.71
N ILE A 25 41.81 13.17 13.40
CA ILE A 25 40.60 12.88 12.61
C ILE A 25 40.51 11.37 12.23
N ARG A 26 41.46 10.57 12.72
CA ARG A 26 41.56 9.14 12.41
C ARG A 26 40.53 8.33 13.22
N LEU A 27 39.65 7.63 12.51
CA LEU A 27 38.84 6.53 13.05
C LEU A 27 39.72 5.49 13.75
N THR A 28 39.47 5.33 15.05
CA THR A 28 40.08 4.36 15.94
C THR A 28 39.45 2.98 15.77
N SER A 29 40.01 1.96 16.43
CA SER A 29 39.39 0.62 16.46
C SER A 29 37.98 0.66 17.06
N ASP A 30 37.78 1.48 18.09
CA ASP A 30 36.49 1.63 18.76
C ASP A 30 35.46 2.32 17.87
N ASP A 31 35.89 3.26 17.02
CA ASP A 31 35.01 3.90 16.03
C ASP A 31 34.53 2.91 14.97
N TRP A 32 35.40 2.00 14.53
CA TRP A 32 35.00 0.94 13.60
C TRP A 32 34.07 -0.08 14.24
N ASP A 33 34.27 -0.41 15.51
CA ASP A 33 33.40 -1.30 16.27
C ASP A 33 31.99 -0.71 16.42
N ILE A 34 31.87 0.55 16.85
CA ILE A 34 30.55 1.20 16.96
C ILE A 34 29.87 1.38 15.60
N LEU A 35 30.62 1.67 14.53
CA LEU A 35 30.07 1.73 13.17
C LEU A 35 29.50 0.39 12.73
N GLN A 36 30.17 -0.72 13.07
CA GLN A 36 29.70 -2.06 12.74
C GLN A 36 28.45 -2.43 13.54
N LYS A 37 28.42 -2.12 14.84
CA LYS A 37 27.25 -2.32 15.71
C LYS A 37 26.05 -1.49 15.25
N ALA A 38 26.25 -0.21 14.95
CA ALA A 38 25.21 0.67 14.42
C ALA A 38 24.67 0.18 13.07
N HIS A 39 25.55 -0.28 12.16
CA HIS A 39 25.12 -0.86 10.90
C HIS A 39 24.27 -2.12 11.09
N THR A 40 24.67 -3.03 11.98
CA THR A 40 23.87 -4.22 12.31
C THR A 40 22.52 -3.83 12.92
N PHE A 41 22.51 -2.86 13.83
CA PHE A 41 21.29 -2.35 14.46
C PHE A 41 20.32 -1.74 13.42
N LEU A 42 20.82 -1.05 12.41
CA LEU A 42 20.02 -0.36 11.40
C LEU A 42 19.54 -1.29 10.25
N GLN A 43 19.98 -2.55 10.20
CA GLN A 43 19.60 -3.46 9.13
C GLN A 43 18.08 -3.69 9.01
N PRO A 44 17.31 -3.86 10.12
CA PRO A 44 15.86 -3.95 10.04
C PRO A 44 15.18 -2.69 9.51
N PHE A 45 15.75 -1.51 9.76
CA PHE A 45 15.23 -0.24 9.22
C PHE A 45 15.37 -0.20 7.70
N ALA A 46 16.52 -0.62 7.17
CA ALA A 46 16.70 -0.71 5.72
C ALA A 46 15.68 -1.65 5.07
N SER A 47 15.38 -2.78 5.74
CA SER A 47 14.36 -3.73 5.26
C SER A 47 12.95 -3.17 5.37
N ALA A 48 12.64 -2.45 6.46
CA ALA A 48 11.36 -1.81 6.68
C ALA A 48 11.07 -0.70 5.66
N THR A 49 12.06 0.15 5.37
CA THR A 49 11.96 1.18 4.34
C THR A 49 11.69 0.55 2.97
N LEU A 50 12.44 -0.48 2.56
CA LEU A 50 12.16 -1.18 1.30
C LEU A 50 10.77 -1.83 1.25
N TYR A 51 10.25 -2.30 2.39
CA TYR A 51 8.90 -2.85 2.48
C TYR A 51 7.81 -1.77 2.35
N ALA A 52 8.07 -0.56 2.83
CA ALA A 52 7.19 0.61 2.74
C ALA A 52 7.29 1.37 1.40
N GLU A 53 8.39 1.23 0.66
CA GLU A 53 8.63 1.91 -0.62
C GLU A 53 8.06 1.18 -1.86
N GLY A 54 7.40 0.03 -1.68
CA GLY A 54 6.88 -0.74 -2.81
C GLY A 54 5.70 -0.08 -3.55
N ASP A 55 5.53 -0.41 -4.84
CA ASP A 55 4.43 0.08 -5.69
C ASP A 55 3.02 -0.27 -5.15
N LYS A 56 2.93 -1.15 -4.14
CA LYS A 56 1.69 -1.55 -3.43
C LYS A 56 1.71 -1.17 -1.96
N SER A 57 2.48 -0.14 -1.60
CA SER A 57 2.57 0.32 -0.23
C SER A 57 1.23 0.86 0.25
N SER A 58 0.92 0.61 1.52
CA SER A 58 -0.35 0.98 2.11
C SER A 58 -0.10 1.38 3.55
N ILE A 59 -0.84 2.37 4.04
CA ILE A 59 -0.80 2.82 5.43
C ILE A 59 -1.00 1.69 6.46
N SER A 60 -1.59 0.56 6.05
CA SER A 60 -1.66 -0.67 6.86
C SER A 60 -0.31 -1.25 7.27
N GLN A 61 0.77 -0.92 6.54
CA GLN A 61 2.14 -1.36 6.85
C GLN A 61 2.80 -0.49 7.92
N SER A 62 2.39 0.78 8.08
CA SER A 62 3.10 1.74 8.93
C SER A 62 3.18 1.29 10.40
N LEU A 63 2.04 0.93 11.01
CA LEU A 63 2.02 0.42 12.38
C LEU A 63 2.71 -0.92 12.53
N LEU A 64 2.58 -1.82 11.54
CA LEU A 64 3.28 -3.11 11.55
C LEU A 64 4.81 -2.93 11.58
N ILE A 65 5.31 -1.97 10.80
CA ILE A 65 6.73 -1.61 10.79
C ILE A 65 7.14 -1.04 12.14
N MET A 66 6.37 -0.08 12.68
CA MET A 66 6.69 0.53 13.97
C MET A 66 6.70 -0.50 15.10
N ASP A 67 5.70 -1.39 15.17
CA ASP A 67 5.64 -2.49 16.14
C ASP A 67 6.86 -3.41 16.02
N SER A 68 7.23 -3.78 14.79
CA SER A 68 8.40 -4.63 14.52
C SER A 68 9.71 -3.96 14.96
N LEU A 69 9.83 -2.65 14.73
CA LEU A 69 11.00 -1.88 15.14
C LEU A 69 11.06 -1.73 16.65
N LEU A 70 9.93 -1.49 17.34
CA LEU A 70 9.88 -1.44 18.81
C LEU A 70 10.36 -2.77 19.42
N VAL A 71 9.88 -3.90 18.91
CA VAL A 71 10.38 -5.23 19.34
C VAL A 71 11.89 -5.36 19.13
N HIS A 72 12.41 -4.89 18.00
CA HIS A 72 13.85 -4.88 17.74
C HIS A 72 14.62 -4.01 18.75
N TYR A 73 14.15 -2.78 19.03
CA TYR A 73 14.78 -1.93 20.04
C TYR A 73 14.84 -2.59 21.42
N GLU A 74 13.75 -3.21 21.88
CA GLU A 74 13.72 -3.90 23.18
C GLU A 74 14.76 -5.03 23.23
N GLN A 75 14.78 -5.87 22.20
CA GLN A 75 15.73 -6.98 22.10
C GLN A 75 17.18 -6.49 22.10
N GLN A 76 17.47 -5.43 21.35
CA GLN A 76 18.83 -4.87 21.27
C GLN A 76 19.22 -4.16 22.58
N LYS A 77 18.29 -3.48 23.26
CA LYS A 77 18.53 -2.90 24.58
C LYS A 77 18.93 -3.98 25.58
N ILE A 78 18.18 -5.09 25.62
CA ILE A 78 18.48 -6.24 26.46
C ILE A 78 19.84 -6.86 26.10
N HIS A 79 20.15 -6.99 24.80
CA HIS A 79 21.41 -7.54 24.34
C HIS A 79 22.62 -6.74 24.84
N TYR A 80 22.63 -5.41 24.63
CA TYR A 80 23.74 -4.53 25.01
C TYR A 80 23.78 -4.15 26.49
N SER A 81 22.78 -4.56 27.27
CA SER A 81 22.74 -4.36 28.73
C SER A 81 23.23 -5.59 29.53
N LYS A 82 23.52 -6.71 28.86
CA LYS A 82 24.07 -7.92 29.50
C LYS A 82 25.58 -7.79 29.65
N ASP A 83 26.14 -8.21 30.79
CA ASP A 83 27.58 -8.13 31.11
C ASP A 83 28.50 -8.64 29.98
N GLU A 84 28.10 -9.70 29.27
CA GLU A 84 28.89 -10.29 28.18
C GLU A 84 29.02 -9.38 26.93
N ASN A 85 28.03 -8.51 26.71
CA ASN A 85 27.94 -7.65 25.52
C ASN A 85 27.73 -6.17 25.91
N GLU A 86 28.11 -5.78 27.13
CA GLU A 86 27.81 -4.46 27.66
C GLU A 86 28.41 -3.37 26.76
N ASP A 87 27.56 -2.49 26.26
CA ASP A 87 28.00 -1.29 25.54
C ASP A 87 27.08 -0.11 25.85
N LEU A 88 27.50 0.70 26.83
CA LEU A 88 26.75 1.87 27.26
C LEU A 88 26.52 2.89 26.14
N ARG A 89 27.39 2.95 25.12
CA ARG A 89 27.19 3.86 23.98
C ARG A 89 26.04 3.37 23.10
N MET A 90 25.97 2.06 22.87
CA MET A 90 24.84 1.45 22.15
C MET A 90 23.55 1.59 22.95
N VAL A 91 23.54 1.29 24.25
CA VAL A 91 22.33 1.43 25.10
C VAL A 91 21.77 2.85 25.03
N ARG A 92 22.61 3.88 25.23
CA ARG A 92 22.18 5.28 25.13
C ARG A 92 21.66 5.65 23.74
N SER A 93 22.30 5.14 22.68
CA SER A 93 21.87 5.39 21.30
C SER A 93 20.52 4.75 21.00
N ILE A 94 20.29 3.53 21.49
CA ILE A 94 19.04 2.78 21.38
C ILE A 94 17.93 3.50 22.14
N GLU A 95 18.18 3.95 23.37
CA GLU A 95 17.20 4.73 24.14
C GLU A 95 16.83 6.04 23.45
N MET A 96 17.79 6.68 22.79
CA MET A 96 17.51 7.91 22.05
C MET A 96 16.71 7.66 20.77
N GLY A 97 17.01 6.58 20.06
CA GLY A 97 16.18 6.15 18.92
C GLY A 97 14.77 5.76 19.34
N TRP A 98 14.62 5.07 20.48
CA TRP A 98 13.32 4.71 21.06
C TRP A 98 12.46 5.93 21.32
N PHE A 99 13.02 6.95 21.98
CA PHE A 99 12.29 8.19 22.29
C PHE A 99 11.72 8.86 21.03
N VAL A 100 12.47 8.83 19.92
CA VAL A 100 11.99 9.37 18.64
C VAL A 100 10.89 8.49 18.04
N LEU A 101 11.04 7.18 18.06
CA LEU A 101 10.04 6.25 17.53
C LEU A 101 8.73 6.32 18.32
N GLU A 102 8.81 6.31 19.65
CA GLU A 102 7.68 6.43 20.57
C GLU A 102 6.90 7.73 20.34
N LYS A 103 7.61 8.86 20.11
CA LYS A 103 6.96 10.14 19.78
C LYS A 103 6.03 10.00 18.57
N TYR A 104 6.51 9.39 17.49
CA TYR A 104 5.70 9.25 16.26
C TYR A 104 4.63 8.16 16.40
N TYR A 105 4.92 7.09 17.14
CA TYR A 105 3.95 6.06 17.46
C TYR A 105 2.74 6.66 18.20
N ASN A 106 2.97 7.48 19.22
CA ASN A 106 1.92 8.18 19.96
C ASN A 106 1.11 9.18 19.11
N MET A 107 1.65 9.66 17.99
CA MET A 107 0.88 10.49 17.05
C MET A 107 -0.12 9.67 16.24
N THR A 108 0.13 8.37 16.05
CA THR A 108 -0.80 7.48 15.32
C THR A 108 -2.11 7.29 16.08
N ASP A 109 -2.08 7.29 17.41
CA ASP A 109 -3.28 7.20 18.26
C ASP A 109 -4.25 8.37 18.07
N GLN A 110 -3.76 9.51 17.58
CA GLN A 110 -4.58 10.70 17.33
C GLN A 110 -5.39 10.59 16.04
N VAL A 111 -5.07 9.63 15.17
CA VAL A 111 -5.68 9.50 13.84
C VAL A 111 -6.22 8.07 13.67
N PRO A 112 -7.55 7.87 13.60
CA PRO A 112 -8.16 6.53 13.57
C PRO A 112 -7.79 5.70 12.35
N VAL A 113 -7.31 6.36 11.28
CA VAL A 113 -6.97 5.74 9.98
C VAL A 113 -5.95 4.60 10.14
N TYR A 114 -4.94 4.75 11.01
CA TYR A 114 -3.91 3.72 11.21
C TYR A 114 -4.50 2.42 11.79
N ALA A 115 -5.28 2.56 12.87
CA ALA A 115 -5.97 1.41 13.48
C ALA A 115 -7.00 0.80 12.52
N SER A 116 -7.77 1.64 11.81
CA SER A 116 -8.73 1.19 10.79
C SER A 116 -8.04 0.37 9.70
N ALA A 117 -6.85 0.76 9.23
CA ALA A 117 -6.12 0.05 8.20
C ALA A 117 -5.74 -1.39 8.62
N ILE A 118 -5.37 -1.59 9.90
CA ILE A 118 -5.12 -2.93 10.45
C ILE A 118 -6.42 -3.75 10.52
N LEU A 119 -7.50 -3.14 10.99
CA LEU A 119 -8.80 -3.83 11.13
C LEU A 119 -9.38 -4.25 9.78
N LEU A 120 -9.14 -3.44 8.74
CA LEU A 120 -9.59 -3.69 7.37
C LEU A 120 -8.68 -4.67 6.63
N ASN A 121 -7.50 -5.00 7.16
CA ASN A 121 -6.65 -6.05 6.59
C ASN A 121 -7.22 -7.45 6.93
N PRO A 122 -7.66 -8.25 5.92
CA PRO A 122 -8.26 -9.56 6.15
C PRO A 122 -7.36 -10.55 6.88
N ALA A 123 -6.03 -10.45 6.70
CA ALA A 123 -5.05 -11.33 7.32
C ALA A 123 -4.76 -10.98 8.79
N SER A 124 -5.07 -9.75 9.21
CA SER A 124 -4.75 -9.23 10.54
C SER A 124 -5.99 -9.06 11.41
N ARG A 125 -6.94 -8.21 10.96
CA ARG A 125 -8.17 -7.86 11.66
C ARG A 125 -7.92 -7.45 13.13
N ALA A 126 -8.93 -7.58 14.01
CA ALA A 126 -8.75 -7.33 15.43
C ALA A 126 -7.82 -8.35 16.12
N ALA A 127 -7.59 -9.52 15.51
CA ALA A 127 -6.73 -10.56 16.07
C ALA A 127 -5.28 -10.09 16.19
N TYR A 128 -4.79 -9.28 15.25
CA TYR A 128 -3.45 -8.68 15.33
C TYR A 128 -3.32 -7.76 16.55
N LEU A 129 -4.24 -6.82 16.72
CA LEU A 129 -4.20 -5.86 17.83
C LEU A 129 -4.30 -6.59 19.18
N LYS A 130 -5.22 -7.53 19.31
CA LYS A 130 -5.40 -8.32 20.55
C LYS A 130 -4.18 -9.17 20.91
N LYS A 131 -3.37 -9.55 19.92
CA LYS A 131 -2.16 -10.36 20.12
C LYS A 131 -0.96 -9.49 20.52
N ASN A 132 -0.78 -8.35 19.87
CA ASN A 132 0.45 -7.56 19.98
C ASN A 132 0.31 -6.37 20.95
N TRP A 133 -0.90 -5.90 21.22
CA TRP A 133 -1.14 -4.72 22.04
C TRP A 133 -1.86 -5.09 23.35
N PRO A 134 -1.62 -4.35 24.44
CA PRO A 134 -2.41 -4.50 25.67
C PRO A 134 -3.84 -4.02 25.47
N ALA A 135 -4.76 -4.52 26.30
CA ALA A 135 -6.19 -4.16 26.25
C ALA A 135 -6.44 -2.66 26.33
N GLU A 136 -5.65 -1.97 27.14
CA GLU A 136 -5.70 -0.51 27.32
C GLU A 136 -5.42 0.26 26.03
N TRP A 137 -4.72 -0.33 25.06
CA TRP A 137 -4.35 0.32 23.80
C TRP A 137 -5.28 -0.09 22.66
N TYR A 138 -5.61 -1.38 22.53
CA TYR A 138 -6.44 -1.82 21.41
C TYR A 138 -7.92 -1.46 21.58
N GLU A 139 -8.45 -1.35 22.80
CA GLU A 139 -9.87 -1.01 23.00
C GLU A 139 -10.19 0.41 22.51
N PRO A 140 -9.46 1.47 22.90
CA PRO A 140 -9.65 2.81 22.36
C PRO A 140 -9.45 2.86 20.84
N ALA A 141 -8.43 2.17 20.31
CA ALA A 141 -8.13 2.16 18.88
C ALA A 141 -9.28 1.54 18.05
N ILE A 142 -9.83 0.40 18.52
CA ILE A 142 -10.99 -0.23 17.88
C ILE A 142 -12.20 0.69 17.97
N ASN A 143 -12.48 1.28 19.14
CA ASN A 143 -13.61 2.19 19.31
C ASN A 143 -13.50 3.44 18.42
N ALA A 144 -12.30 4.02 18.29
CA ALA A 144 -12.05 5.14 17.40
C ALA A 144 -12.29 4.78 15.93
N ALA A 145 -11.82 3.61 15.49
CA ALA A 145 -12.07 3.11 14.14
C ALA A 145 -13.56 2.84 13.88
N GLN A 146 -14.30 2.32 14.87
CA GLN A 146 -15.75 2.13 14.77
C GLN A 146 -16.51 3.45 14.68
N ASN A 147 -16.14 4.45 15.49
CA ASN A 147 -16.74 5.78 15.41
C ASN A 147 -16.47 6.43 14.06
N PHE A 148 -15.24 6.28 13.53
CA PHE A 148 -14.89 6.77 12.20
C PHE A 148 -15.72 6.10 11.10
N TRP A 149 -15.91 4.78 11.16
CA TRP A 149 -16.79 4.04 10.27
C TRP A 149 -18.25 4.56 10.30
N VAL A 150 -18.81 4.71 11.50
CA VAL A 150 -20.21 5.16 11.68
C VAL A 150 -20.40 6.56 11.12
N ASN A 151 -19.48 7.48 11.40
CA ASN A 151 -19.64 8.88 11.05
C ASN A 151 -19.42 9.16 9.55
N GLU A 152 -18.45 8.50 8.91
CA GLU A 152 -18.00 8.86 7.56
C GLU A 152 -18.47 7.89 6.46
N PHE A 153 -18.81 6.64 6.80
CA PHE A 153 -19.04 5.60 5.79
C PHE A 153 -20.36 4.84 5.95
N LYS A 154 -20.85 4.64 7.19
CA LYS A 154 -22.03 3.82 7.44
C LYS A 154 -23.29 4.39 6.81
N ASP A 155 -23.49 5.70 6.86
CA ASP A 155 -24.66 6.37 6.27
C ASP A 155 -24.33 7.14 4.99
N ALA A 156 -23.08 7.09 4.53
CA ALA A 156 -22.69 7.65 3.25
C ALA A 156 -23.44 6.93 2.13
N LEU A 157 -24.10 7.69 1.26
CA LEU A 157 -24.67 7.17 0.03
C LEU A 157 -23.53 6.46 -0.74
N PRO A 158 -23.73 5.22 -1.23
CA PRO A 158 -22.71 4.55 -2.01
C PRO A 158 -22.29 5.48 -3.15
N LEU A 159 -20.99 5.80 -3.28
CA LEU A 159 -20.50 6.42 -4.50
C LEU A 159 -20.99 5.54 -5.63
N ALA A 160 -21.73 6.14 -6.57
CA ALA A 160 -22.19 5.46 -7.77
C ALA A 160 -20.98 4.73 -8.37
N SER A 161 -21.00 3.41 -8.33
CA SER A 161 -19.97 2.59 -8.94
C SER A 161 -19.73 3.13 -10.36
N PRO A 162 -18.49 3.41 -10.78
CA PRO A 162 -18.23 3.68 -12.18
C PRO A 162 -18.71 2.45 -12.94
N THR A 163 -19.78 2.66 -13.71
CA THR A 163 -20.43 1.71 -14.61
C THR A 163 -20.38 0.28 -14.09
N ALA A 164 -21.37 -0.10 -13.28
CA ALA A 164 -21.81 -1.48 -13.32
C ALA A 164 -22.19 -1.75 -14.79
N SER A 165 -21.27 -2.34 -15.57
CA SER A 165 -21.62 -2.99 -16.82
C SER A 165 -22.88 -3.77 -16.51
N GLN A 166 -23.93 -3.45 -17.26
CA GLN A 166 -25.19 -4.16 -17.20
C GLN A 166 -24.83 -5.64 -17.18
N GLN A 167 -25.03 -6.30 -16.04
CA GLN A 167 -25.04 -7.74 -16.02
C GLN A 167 -26.14 -8.09 -17.01
N MET A 168 -25.74 -8.54 -18.20
CA MET A 168 -26.70 -9.07 -19.15
C MET A 168 -27.49 -10.11 -18.37
N ALA A 169 -28.79 -9.88 -18.30
CA ALA A 169 -29.70 -10.83 -17.70
C ALA A 169 -29.36 -12.21 -18.29
N PRO A 170 -29.19 -13.25 -17.46
CA PRO A 170 -28.99 -14.59 -18.00
C PRO A 170 -30.13 -14.86 -18.99
N PRO A 171 -29.85 -15.52 -20.13
CA PRO A 171 -30.87 -15.72 -21.17
C PRO A 171 -32.11 -16.32 -20.51
N LEU A 172 -33.24 -15.60 -20.62
CA LEU A 172 -34.53 -16.08 -20.14
C LEU A 172 -34.83 -17.37 -20.90
N LYS A 173 -34.47 -18.52 -20.31
CA LYS A 173 -35.17 -19.76 -20.63
C LYS A 173 -36.61 -19.49 -20.24
N GLN A 174 -37.53 -19.51 -21.21
CA GLN A 174 -38.97 -19.34 -21.00
C GLN A 174 -39.44 -20.35 -19.95
N ARG A 175 -39.41 -19.96 -18.68
CA ARG A 175 -40.03 -20.65 -17.56
C ARG A 175 -41.46 -20.13 -17.50
N GLY A 176 -42.43 -21.03 -17.42
CA GLY A 176 -43.83 -20.63 -17.35
C GLY A 176 -44.11 -19.80 -16.10
N ALA A 177 -44.91 -18.74 -16.24
CA ALA A 177 -45.22 -17.77 -15.18
C ALA A 177 -45.69 -18.39 -13.85
N VAL A 178 -46.32 -19.58 -13.92
CA VAL A 178 -46.79 -20.34 -12.75
C VAL A 178 -45.62 -20.92 -11.96
N LEU A 179 -44.59 -21.45 -12.64
CA LEU A 179 -43.41 -22.01 -11.98
C LEU A 179 -42.59 -20.91 -11.30
N ASP A 180 -42.49 -19.74 -11.93
CA ASP A 180 -41.79 -18.59 -11.37
C ASP A 180 -42.51 -18.02 -10.13
N GLN A 181 -43.85 -17.93 -10.14
CA GLN A 181 -44.62 -17.56 -8.94
C GLN A 181 -44.43 -18.53 -7.79
N ILE A 182 -44.41 -19.83 -8.08
CA ILE A 182 -44.21 -20.89 -7.08
C ILE A 182 -42.79 -20.82 -6.49
N LEU A 183 -41.77 -20.60 -7.32
CA LEU A 183 -40.38 -20.43 -6.87
C LEU A 183 -40.19 -19.13 -6.08
N GLN A 184 -40.87 -18.05 -6.46
CA GLN A 184 -40.81 -16.76 -5.76
C GLN A 184 -41.52 -16.81 -4.40
N GLN A 185 -42.63 -17.55 -4.30
CA GLN A 185 -43.31 -17.86 -3.04
C GLN A 185 -42.50 -18.77 -2.12
N MET A 186 -41.69 -19.67 -2.69
CA MET A 186 -40.75 -20.52 -1.94
C MET A 186 -39.41 -19.85 -1.65
N SER A 187 -39.11 -18.71 -2.29
CA SER A 187 -37.88 -17.97 -2.04
C SER A 187 -37.95 -17.35 -0.66
N VAL A 188 -37.07 -17.82 0.24
CA VAL A 188 -36.87 -17.17 1.53
C VAL A 188 -36.25 -15.82 1.24
N ALA A 189 -36.88 -14.73 1.70
CA ALA A 189 -36.30 -13.40 1.63
C ALA A 189 -34.86 -13.48 2.15
N ALA A 190 -33.89 -13.11 1.31
CA ALA A 190 -32.49 -13.07 1.73
C ALA A 190 -32.46 -12.24 3.02
N ALA A 191 -32.00 -12.85 4.12
CA ALA A 191 -31.86 -12.16 5.39
C ALA A 191 -31.12 -10.85 5.12
N ASP A 192 -31.63 -9.76 5.70
CA ASP A 192 -31.14 -8.41 5.51
C ASP A 192 -29.61 -8.40 5.70
N GLN A 193 -28.85 -8.38 4.60
CA GLN A 193 -27.39 -8.50 4.63
C GLN A 193 -26.74 -7.23 5.22
N SER A 194 -27.54 -6.24 5.63
CA SER A 194 -27.09 -4.98 6.23
C SER A 194 -26.25 -5.19 7.50
N ASN A 195 -26.42 -6.31 8.21
CA ASN A 195 -25.58 -6.65 9.36
C ASN A 195 -24.22 -7.27 8.98
N SER A 196 -24.03 -7.80 7.77
CA SER A 196 -22.73 -8.34 7.33
C SER A 196 -21.71 -7.23 7.05
N ASP A 197 -22.17 -6.06 6.64
CA ASP A 197 -21.35 -4.93 6.17
C ASP A 197 -20.81 -4.05 7.31
N ASP A 198 -20.97 -4.48 8.57
CA ASP A 198 -20.51 -3.71 9.72
C ASP A 198 -19.03 -4.01 10.02
N LEU A 199 -18.23 -2.93 10.18
CA LEU A 199 -16.80 -3.02 10.49
C LEU A 199 -16.54 -3.90 11.73
N LYS A 200 -17.39 -3.83 12.76
CA LYS A 200 -17.19 -4.62 13.99
C LYS A 200 -17.26 -6.11 13.73
N ILE A 201 -18.25 -6.52 12.96
CA ILE A 201 -18.47 -7.93 12.62
C ILE A 201 -17.32 -8.44 11.74
N PHE A 202 -16.88 -7.64 10.76
CA PHE A 202 -15.72 -8.00 9.96
C PHE A 202 -14.43 -8.10 10.79
N ALA A 203 -14.16 -7.13 11.65
CA ALA A 203 -12.95 -7.05 12.45
C ALA A 203 -12.84 -8.17 13.50
N GLU A 204 -13.96 -8.61 14.07
CA GLU A 204 -14.01 -9.69 15.07
C GLU A 204 -14.03 -11.10 14.43
N SER A 205 -14.28 -11.18 13.12
CA SER A 205 -14.32 -12.45 12.40
C SER A 205 -12.91 -13.07 12.22
N PRO A 206 -12.80 -14.43 12.09
CA PRO A 206 -11.52 -15.11 11.93
C PRO A 206 -10.68 -14.59 10.76
N VAL A 207 -9.36 -14.52 10.91
CA VAL A 207 -8.45 -14.03 9.86
C VAL A 207 -8.58 -14.83 8.56
N ILE A 208 -8.44 -14.14 7.43
CA ILE A 208 -8.48 -14.72 6.09
C ILE A 208 -7.07 -14.66 5.50
N GLN A 209 -6.55 -15.81 5.08
CA GLN A 209 -5.30 -15.84 4.32
C GLN A 209 -5.55 -15.30 2.92
N ILE A 210 -4.79 -14.27 2.53
CA ILE A 210 -4.87 -13.61 1.24
C ILE A 210 -3.57 -13.83 0.47
N ASP A 211 -3.71 -14.02 -0.85
CA ASP A 211 -2.62 -14.22 -1.81
C ASP A 211 -2.14 -12.90 -2.45
N CYS A 212 -2.79 -11.79 -2.10
CA CYS A 212 -2.58 -10.46 -2.67
C CYS A 212 -2.56 -9.40 -1.57
N SER A 213 -2.36 -8.13 -1.95
CA SER A 213 -2.46 -7.03 -0.98
C SER A 213 -3.90 -6.87 -0.45
N PRO A 214 -4.08 -6.34 0.78
CA PRO A 214 -5.41 -6.06 1.31
C PRO A 214 -6.25 -5.18 0.38
N LEU A 215 -5.66 -4.18 -0.26
CA LEU A 215 -6.34 -3.29 -1.20
C LEU A 215 -6.87 -4.06 -2.42
N GLU A 216 -6.05 -4.90 -3.05
CA GLU A 216 -6.46 -5.74 -4.18
C GLU A 216 -7.60 -6.68 -3.80
N TRP A 217 -7.55 -7.24 -2.58
CA TRP A 217 -8.62 -8.11 -2.07
C TRP A 217 -9.96 -7.36 -1.99
N TRP A 218 -9.96 -6.14 -1.48
CA TRP A 218 -11.16 -5.29 -1.40
C TRP A 218 -11.66 -4.80 -2.76
N CYS A 219 -10.78 -4.66 -3.75
CA CYS A 219 -11.16 -4.29 -5.11
C CYS A 219 -11.89 -5.42 -5.88
N ARG A 220 -11.83 -6.68 -5.41
CA ARG A 220 -12.53 -7.80 -6.06
C ARG A 220 -14.05 -7.60 -6.01
N SER A 221 -14.73 -7.87 -7.13
CA SER A 221 -16.19 -7.71 -7.27
C SER A 221 -16.99 -8.46 -6.20
N GLU A 222 -16.53 -9.64 -5.81
CA GLU A 222 -17.15 -10.47 -4.78
C GLU A 222 -17.19 -9.75 -3.42
N GLN A 223 -16.09 -9.08 -3.04
CA GLN A 223 -16.00 -8.38 -1.77
C GLN A 223 -16.82 -7.09 -1.81
N ARG A 224 -16.81 -6.37 -2.94
CA ARG A 224 -17.63 -5.18 -3.12
C ARG A 224 -19.14 -5.49 -3.08
N GLN A 225 -19.55 -6.66 -3.58
CA GLN A 225 -20.95 -7.09 -3.48
C GLN A 225 -21.33 -7.52 -2.07
N ARG A 226 -20.42 -8.21 -1.35
CA ARG A 226 -20.67 -8.69 0.01
C ARG A 226 -20.61 -7.58 1.06
N TYR A 227 -19.78 -6.57 0.81
CA TYR A 227 -19.43 -5.50 1.74
C TYR A 227 -19.49 -4.13 1.03
N PRO A 228 -20.67 -3.67 0.60
CA PRO A 228 -20.78 -2.51 -0.28
C PRO A 228 -20.29 -1.20 0.35
N ARG A 229 -20.52 -0.97 1.65
CA ARG A 229 -20.05 0.24 2.34
C ARG A 229 -18.66 0.02 2.93
N LEU A 230 -18.39 -1.16 3.49
CA LEU A 230 -17.11 -1.45 4.13
C LEU A 230 -15.97 -1.51 3.11
N SER A 231 -16.22 -2.02 1.90
CA SER A 231 -15.23 -1.98 0.82
C SER A 231 -14.86 -0.55 0.41
N ASN A 232 -15.80 0.40 0.45
CA ASN A 232 -15.50 1.82 0.19
C ASN A 232 -14.56 2.41 1.25
N MET A 233 -14.81 2.11 2.54
CA MET A 233 -13.89 2.49 3.62
C MET A 233 -12.51 1.87 3.43
N ALA A 234 -12.48 0.56 3.13
CA ALA A 234 -11.24 -0.17 2.91
C ALA A 234 -10.43 0.40 1.76
N ILE A 235 -11.03 0.65 0.60
CA ILE A 235 -10.35 1.21 -0.56
C ILE A 235 -9.86 2.63 -0.25
N SER A 236 -10.68 3.46 0.40
CA SER A 236 -10.31 4.84 0.75
C SER A 236 -9.11 4.92 1.69
N ILE A 237 -9.04 4.01 2.66
CA ILE A 237 -7.95 4.00 3.66
C ILE A 237 -6.71 3.27 3.14
N LEU A 238 -6.89 2.08 2.56
CA LEU A 238 -5.76 1.24 2.16
C LEU A 238 -5.04 1.74 0.91
N SER A 239 -5.66 2.62 0.12
CA SER A 239 -5.02 3.32 -1.00
C SER A 239 -4.10 4.46 -0.56
N ILE A 240 -4.15 4.88 0.72
CA ILE A 240 -3.21 5.85 1.26
C ILE A 240 -1.83 5.18 1.32
N ALA A 241 -0.86 5.75 0.61
CA ALA A 241 0.53 5.29 0.65
C ALA A 241 1.11 5.43 2.06
N ALA A 242 1.94 4.46 2.47
CA ALA A 242 2.60 4.50 3.78
C ALA A 242 3.62 5.64 3.89
N GLU A 243 4.28 5.98 2.77
CA GLU A 243 5.37 6.95 2.70
C GLU A 243 5.27 7.81 1.42
N SER A 244 6.00 8.93 1.40
CA SER A 244 6.07 9.85 0.26
C SER A 244 7.07 9.43 -0.83
N SER A 245 7.51 8.17 -0.84
CA SER A 245 8.55 7.66 -1.74
C SER A 245 8.12 7.65 -3.21
N GLU A 246 6.83 7.37 -3.52
CA GLU A 246 6.28 7.44 -4.88
C GLU A 246 6.36 8.86 -5.50
N PRO A 247 5.89 9.92 -4.82
CA PRO A 247 6.14 11.30 -5.22
C PRO A 247 7.64 11.60 -5.39
N GLU A 248 8.50 11.19 -4.46
CA GLU A 248 9.95 11.42 -4.55
C GLU A 248 10.61 10.73 -5.75
N ARG A 249 10.19 9.51 -6.07
CA ARG A 249 10.61 8.78 -7.27
C ARG A 249 10.20 9.53 -8.53
N THR A 250 8.97 10.05 -8.55
CA THR A 250 8.47 10.88 -9.66
C THR A 250 9.27 12.18 -9.79
N PHE A 251 9.55 12.89 -8.71
CA PHE A 251 10.38 14.10 -8.74
C PHE A 251 11.83 13.82 -9.17
N SER A 252 12.39 12.69 -8.74
CA SER A 252 13.73 12.23 -9.16
C SER A 252 13.75 11.88 -10.65
N GLY A 253 12.67 11.31 -11.18
CA GLY A 253 12.45 11.10 -12.61
C GLY A 253 12.35 12.43 -13.37
N ALA A 254 11.52 13.35 -12.88
CA ALA A 254 11.32 14.68 -13.46
C ALA A 254 12.60 15.51 -13.54
N ARG A 255 13.57 15.30 -12.64
CA ARG A 255 14.91 15.89 -12.74
C ARG A 255 15.66 15.48 -14.00
N ARG A 256 15.42 14.28 -14.54
CA ARG A 256 15.99 13.84 -15.82
C ARG A 256 15.28 14.52 -16.99
N THR A 257 13.96 14.74 -16.88
CA THR A 257 13.15 15.48 -17.85
C THR A 257 13.56 16.95 -17.92
N CYS A 258 13.86 17.55 -16.76
CA CYS A 258 14.40 18.90 -16.59
C CYS A 258 15.92 18.87 -16.37
N SER A 259 16.67 18.35 -17.34
CA SER A 259 18.14 18.49 -17.30
C SER A 259 18.53 19.98 -17.28
N TRP A 260 19.72 20.29 -16.78
CA TRP A 260 20.21 21.68 -16.66
C TRP A 260 20.12 22.47 -17.97
N ASP A 261 20.23 21.79 -19.11
CA ASP A 261 20.17 22.36 -20.45
C ASP A 261 18.74 22.53 -21.01
N ARG A 262 17.73 21.94 -20.36
CA ARG A 262 16.29 22.00 -20.74
C ARG A 262 15.46 22.88 -19.81
N SER A 263 16.00 24.05 -19.45
CA SER A 263 15.41 24.99 -18.49
C SER A 263 14.24 25.84 -19.04
N ARG A 264 13.71 25.51 -20.24
CA ARG A 264 12.57 26.22 -20.89
C ARG A 264 11.24 25.49 -20.78
N LEU A 265 11.18 24.33 -20.15
CA LEU A 265 9.93 23.60 -19.88
C LEU A 265 9.17 24.26 -18.74
N THR A 266 7.89 24.56 -18.95
CA THR A 266 6.99 25.07 -17.91
C THR A 266 6.57 23.94 -16.96
N CYS A 267 6.22 24.27 -15.72
CA CYS A 267 5.73 23.29 -14.73
C CYS A 267 4.56 22.45 -15.28
N ALA A 268 3.61 23.09 -15.98
CA ALA A 268 2.47 22.40 -16.58
C ALA A 268 2.86 21.38 -17.67
N ASN A 269 3.94 21.64 -18.42
CA ASN A 269 4.42 20.68 -19.42
C ASN A 269 5.20 19.53 -18.77
N ILE A 270 5.92 19.80 -17.68
CA ILE A 270 6.60 18.77 -16.88
C ILE A 270 5.56 17.81 -16.29
N GLU A 271 4.51 18.35 -15.67
CA GLU A 271 3.38 17.57 -15.14
C GLU A 271 2.78 16.65 -16.21
N LYS A 272 2.44 17.19 -17.38
CA LYS A 272 1.90 16.38 -18.50
C LYS A 272 2.84 15.25 -18.92
N ILE A 273 4.14 15.52 -19.03
CA ILE A 273 5.13 14.50 -19.42
C ILE A 273 5.22 13.39 -18.37
N GLU A 274 5.27 13.76 -17.09
CA GLU A 274 5.35 12.77 -16.00
C GLU A 274 4.06 11.94 -15.88
N CYS A 275 2.87 12.56 -16.02
CA CYS A 275 1.58 11.86 -16.03
C CYS A 275 1.48 10.87 -17.20
N ILE A 276 1.75 11.32 -18.44
CA ILE A 276 1.73 10.45 -19.62
C ILE A 276 2.77 9.33 -19.48
N GLY A 277 3.95 9.66 -18.95
CA GLY A 277 4.99 8.67 -18.65
C GLY A 277 4.53 7.62 -17.65
N SER A 278 3.82 8.00 -16.60
CA SER A 278 3.26 7.05 -15.62
C SER A 278 2.19 6.17 -16.24
N TRP A 279 1.24 6.77 -16.96
CA TRP A 279 0.17 6.03 -17.61
C TRP A 279 0.67 5.04 -18.66
N LEU A 280 1.73 5.38 -19.41
CA LEU A 280 2.41 4.44 -20.32
C LEU A 280 3.07 3.28 -19.57
N ARG A 281 3.75 3.56 -18.46
CA ARG A 281 4.45 2.53 -17.65
C ARG A 281 3.47 1.56 -16.98
N GLU A 282 2.36 2.09 -16.49
CA GLU A 282 1.31 1.30 -15.83
C GLU A 282 0.36 0.62 -16.83
N GLY A 283 0.48 0.93 -18.12
CA GLY A 283 -0.33 0.31 -19.18
C GLY A 283 -1.73 0.89 -19.31
N HIS A 284 -2.02 2.02 -18.68
CA HIS A 284 -3.29 2.74 -18.82
C HIS A 284 -3.44 3.35 -20.23
N ILE A 285 -2.34 3.61 -20.92
CA ILE A 285 -2.33 4.05 -22.32
C ILE A 285 -1.34 3.21 -23.12
N LYS A 286 -1.69 2.86 -24.36
CA LYS A 286 -0.81 2.11 -25.26
C LYS A 286 -0.44 2.98 -26.47
N PRO A 287 0.83 3.00 -26.90
CA PRO A 287 1.22 3.71 -28.11
C PRO A 287 0.69 2.98 -29.34
N CYS A 288 -0.16 3.63 -30.13
CA CYS A 288 -0.66 3.06 -31.37
C CYS A 288 0.44 3.09 -32.44
N SER A 289 0.72 1.96 -33.09
CA SER A 289 1.75 1.84 -34.15
C SER A 289 1.30 2.40 -35.51
N LEU A 290 0.03 2.80 -35.64
CA LEU A 290 -0.48 3.41 -36.85
C LEU A 290 0.20 4.77 -37.10
N ASN A 291 1.02 4.80 -38.15
CA ASN A 291 1.76 5.95 -38.69
C ASN A 291 3.02 6.43 -37.95
N GLY A 292 3.67 5.56 -37.17
CA GLY A 292 5.09 5.77 -36.78
C GLY A 292 5.36 6.91 -35.80
N MET A 293 4.33 7.53 -35.22
CA MET A 293 4.46 8.62 -34.24
C MET A 293 3.87 8.30 -32.86
N GLY A 294 3.33 7.09 -32.64
CA GLY A 294 3.01 6.57 -31.31
C GLY A 294 2.15 7.51 -30.47
N LEU A 295 0.93 7.83 -30.92
CA LEU A 295 0.01 8.62 -30.11
C LEU A 295 -0.58 7.77 -28.97
N PRO A 296 -0.67 8.30 -27.74
CA PRO A 296 -1.36 7.63 -26.64
C PRO A 296 -2.85 7.47 -26.93
N MET A 297 -3.38 6.27 -26.79
CA MET A 297 -4.82 5.99 -26.83
C MET A 297 -5.24 5.31 -25.51
N GLU A 298 -6.52 5.49 -25.14
CA GLU A 298 -7.17 4.73 -24.08
C GLU A 298 -7.12 3.22 -24.38
N PRO A 299 -7.11 2.36 -23.35
CA PRO A 299 -7.03 0.93 -23.58
C PRO A 299 -8.33 0.47 -24.26
N GLU A 300 -8.20 -0.19 -25.41
CA GLU A 300 -9.33 -0.83 -26.09
C GLU A 300 -10.04 -1.75 -25.10
N GLN A 301 -11.34 -1.52 -24.92
CA GLN A 301 -12.23 -2.49 -24.28
C GLN A 301 -12.36 -3.65 -25.26
N ASP A 302 -11.86 -4.82 -24.89
CA ASP A 302 -11.99 -6.05 -25.67
C ASP A 302 -13.47 -6.49 -25.70
N ASP A 303 -14.28 -5.81 -26.52
CA ASP A 303 -15.61 -6.26 -26.92
C ASP A 303 -15.47 -7.17 -28.14
N GLU A 304 -14.99 -8.40 -27.94
CA GLU A 304 -15.18 -9.45 -28.93
C GLU A 304 -16.66 -9.88 -28.93
N ALA A 305 -17.44 -9.22 -29.78
CA ALA A 305 -18.70 -9.75 -30.27
C ALA A 305 -18.65 -9.79 -31.80
N GLU A 306 -18.27 -10.95 -32.34
CA GLU A 306 -18.56 -11.33 -33.72
C GLU A 306 -20.06 -11.15 -34.00
N MET A 307 -20.40 -10.18 -34.84
CA MET A 307 -21.70 -10.10 -35.49
C MET A 307 -21.46 -10.12 -37.00
N ILE A 308 -21.43 -11.34 -37.55
CA ILE A 308 -21.68 -11.59 -38.96
C ILE A 308 -23.16 -11.25 -39.19
N GLY A 309 -23.40 -10.06 -39.74
CA GLY A 309 -24.71 -9.63 -40.21
C GLY A 309 -24.85 -9.92 -41.71
N ASP A 310 -25.88 -10.68 -42.04
CA ASP A 310 -26.25 -11.15 -43.37
C ASP A 310 -26.23 -10.06 -44.46
N GLU A 311 -25.59 -10.37 -45.59
CA GLU A 311 -25.69 -9.64 -46.85
C GLU A 311 -27.08 -9.84 -47.46
N VAL A 312 -27.88 -8.77 -47.50
CA VAL A 312 -28.92 -8.59 -48.53
C VAL A 312 -28.93 -7.11 -48.92
N GLU A 313 -28.38 -6.78 -50.10
CA GLU A 313 -28.95 -5.70 -50.92
C GLU A 313 -28.63 -5.92 -52.41
N GLU A 314 -29.71 -5.85 -53.19
CA GLU A 314 -29.80 -5.98 -54.63
C GLU A 314 -28.99 -4.91 -55.38
N ILE A 315 -28.36 -5.32 -56.49
CA ILE A 315 -28.00 -4.41 -57.59
C ILE A 315 -28.60 -4.98 -58.89
N LEU A 316 -29.68 -4.30 -59.34
CA LEU A 316 -30.13 -4.21 -60.74
C LEU A 316 -28.93 -3.78 -61.62
N GLU A 317 -28.69 -4.23 -62.86
CA GLU A 317 -29.57 -4.11 -64.03
C GLU A 317 -28.80 -4.54 -65.33
N TRP A 318 -29.53 -4.83 -66.43
CA TRP A 318 -29.15 -5.09 -67.86
C TRP A 318 -28.52 -6.47 -68.18
N THR A 319 -29.15 -7.38 -68.95
CA THR A 319 -29.92 -7.28 -70.21
C THR A 319 -30.82 -8.50 -70.36
#